data_AF-A0A9R0J8C0-F1
#
_entry.id   AF-A0A9R0J8C0-F1
#
_cell.length_a   1.000
_cell.length_b   1.000
_cell.length_c   1.000
_cell.angle_alpha   90.00
_cell.angle_beta   90.00
_cell.angle_gamma   90.00
#
_symmetry.space_group_name_H-M   'P 1'
#
loop_
_entity.id
_entity.type
_entity.pdbx_description
1 polymer ?
#
loop_
_entity_poly.entity_id
_entity_poly.type
_entity_poly.pdbx_seq_one_letter_code
_entity_poly.pdbx_strand_id
1 'polypeptide(L)'
;MHTVGPVSFAMRYDKMLRENGKAPSKREMFEETRHRKEGKVYDRPYDDTQKKIQAMRELEALQADQNSESHKDSFDEVMGNAPGSKRLHGLGVSRKMQKDIKSSTSLILSDKVMDSIKKAVTEDVQKDIITQREEFAKEREAHAAEMERMSKEFEFQASKLQNMIKEPEEPETLDSIAASLGRLRKKDPTLTAEKIAAVLVSTLSSDA
;
A
#
# COMPACT_ATOMS: atom_id res chain seq x y z
N MET A 1 22.68 16.79 -10.39
CA MET A 1 24.13 16.80 -10.08
C MET A 1 24.64 15.38 -10.11
N HIS A 2 25.81 15.12 -10.69
CA HIS A 2 26.41 13.78 -10.68
C HIS A 2 27.74 13.83 -9.94
N THR A 3 27.96 12.90 -9.01
CA THR A 3 29.26 12.68 -8.37
C THR A 3 30.05 11.69 -9.22
N VAL A 4 31.34 11.96 -9.39
CA VAL A 4 32.28 10.97 -9.96
C VAL A 4 32.91 10.25 -8.78
N GLY A 5 32.65 8.95 -8.64
CA GLY A 5 33.18 8.13 -7.55
C GLY A 5 32.21 7.03 -7.10
N PRO A 6 32.64 6.17 -6.16
CA PRO A 6 31.86 5.02 -5.70
C PRO A 6 30.61 5.41 -4.90
N VAL A 7 30.57 6.62 -4.34
CA VAL A 7 29.41 7.12 -3.59
C VAL A 7 28.55 7.99 -4.51
N SER A 8 27.32 7.54 -4.73
CA SER A 8 26.33 8.26 -5.54
C SER A 8 25.87 9.54 -4.84
N PHE A 9 25.34 10.48 -5.63
CA PHE A 9 24.74 11.70 -5.10
C PHE A 9 23.58 11.41 -4.13
N ALA A 10 22.72 10.45 -4.47
CA ALA A 10 21.59 10.03 -3.63
C ALA A 10 22.07 9.50 -2.27
N MET A 11 23.11 8.67 -2.24
CA MET A 11 23.66 8.15 -0.98
C MET A 11 24.20 9.27 -0.07
N ARG A 12 24.83 10.30 -0.64
CA ARG A 12 25.29 11.47 0.13
C ARG A 12 24.13 12.28 0.67
N TYR A 13 23.12 12.51 -0.16
CA TYR A 13 21.91 13.23 0.23
C TYR A 13 21.22 12.54 1.41
N ASP A 14 20.98 11.23 1.31
CA ASP A 14 20.34 10.44 2.36
C ASP A 14 21.18 10.42 3.65
N LYS A 15 22.51 10.36 3.53
CA LYS A 15 23.42 10.42 4.68
C LYS A 15 23.26 11.75 5.41
N MET A 16 23.36 12.88 4.70
CA MET A 16 23.23 14.20 5.31
C MET A 16 21.82 14.45 5.86
N LEU A 17 20.77 13.93 5.20
CA LEU A 17 19.40 14.00 5.70
C LEU A 17 19.25 13.26 7.04
N ARG A 18 19.86 12.08 7.17
CA ARG A 18 19.87 11.32 8.45
C ARG A 18 20.68 12.03 9.54
N GLU A 19 21.81 12.63 9.20
CA GLU A 19 22.70 13.30 10.16
C GLU A 19 22.14 14.63 10.65
N ASN A 20 21.60 15.45 9.75
CA ASN A 20 21.14 16.81 10.06
C ASN A 20 19.63 16.90 10.34
N GLY A 21 18.88 15.81 10.12
CA GLY A 21 17.41 15.77 10.27
C GLY A 21 16.63 16.62 9.26
N LYS A 22 17.32 17.28 8.32
CA LYS A 22 16.74 18.15 7.29
C LYS A 22 17.33 17.85 5.92
N ALA A 23 16.54 18.10 4.89
CA ALA A 23 16.98 18.00 3.49
C ALA A 23 18.17 18.95 3.25
N PRO A 24 19.32 18.43 2.78
CA PRO A 24 20.46 19.28 2.43
C PRO A 24 20.12 20.28 1.34
N SER A 25 20.59 21.52 1.48
CA SER A 25 20.47 22.54 0.43
C SER A 25 21.38 22.22 -0.77
N LYS A 26 21.14 22.86 -1.92
CA LYS A 26 22.02 22.68 -3.10
C LYS A 26 23.45 23.15 -2.82
N ARG A 27 23.63 24.24 -2.06
CA ARG A 27 24.95 24.70 -1.59
C ARG A 27 25.61 23.66 -0.71
N GLU A 28 24.90 23.14 0.30
CA GLU A 28 25.42 22.12 1.22
C GLU A 28 25.85 20.86 0.45
N MET A 29 25.04 20.40 -0.51
CA MET A 29 25.41 19.30 -1.39
C MET A 29 26.62 19.61 -2.28
N PHE A 30 26.76 20.86 -2.76
CA PHE A 30 27.93 21.26 -3.53
C PHE A 30 29.21 21.25 -2.69
N GLU A 31 29.17 21.79 -1.48
CA GLU A 31 30.30 21.76 -0.54
C GLU A 31 30.71 20.32 -0.23
N GLU A 32 29.75 19.47 0.13
CA GLU A 32 29.99 18.07 0.48
C GLU A 32 30.58 17.25 -0.69
N THR A 33 30.09 17.49 -1.90
CA THR A 33 30.57 16.76 -3.09
C THR A 33 31.92 17.27 -3.61
N ARG A 34 32.34 18.48 -3.21
CA ARG A 34 33.61 19.09 -3.62
C ARG A 34 34.68 19.09 -2.53
N HIS A 35 34.34 18.65 -1.32
CA HIS A 35 35.27 18.53 -0.22
C HIS A 35 36.46 17.62 -0.58
N ARG A 36 37.67 18.12 -0.31
CA ARG A 36 38.93 17.41 -0.53
C ARG A 36 39.35 16.70 0.75
N LYS A 37 39.94 15.52 0.61
CA LYS A 37 40.47 14.77 1.75
C LYS A 37 41.68 15.50 2.31
N GLU A 38 41.71 15.66 3.63
CA GLU A 38 42.87 16.18 4.35
C GLU A 38 44.10 15.30 4.10
N GLY A 39 45.28 15.92 4.03
CA GLY A 39 46.56 15.22 3.81
C GLY A 39 46.77 14.66 2.39
N LYS A 40 45.92 15.02 1.41
CA LYS A 40 46.13 14.67 -0.01
C LYS A 40 46.57 15.88 -0.81
N VAL A 41 47.61 15.67 -1.63
CA VAL A 41 48.03 16.63 -2.65
C VAL A 41 47.18 16.43 -3.91
N TYR A 42 46.73 17.53 -4.49
CA TYR A 42 45.88 17.54 -5.68
C TYR A 42 46.53 18.40 -6.75
N ASP A 43 46.58 17.90 -7.99
CA ASP A 43 47.24 18.61 -9.10
C ASP A 43 46.54 19.91 -9.49
N ARG A 44 45.23 20.01 -9.23
CA ARG A 44 44.44 21.20 -9.55
C ARG A 44 44.28 22.10 -8.32
N PRO A 45 44.38 23.43 -8.48
CA PRO A 45 44.07 24.37 -7.41
C PRO A 45 42.60 24.25 -6.98
N TYR A 46 42.31 24.55 -5.71
CA TYR A 46 40.95 24.50 -5.14
C TYR A 46 40.25 25.87 -5.16
N ASP A 47 40.98 26.91 -5.55
CA ASP A 47 40.62 28.32 -5.40
C ASP A 47 39.28 28.68 -6.05
N ASP A 48 38.99 28.19 -7.26
CA ASP A 48 37.70 28.44 -7.93
C ASP A 48 36.52 27.86 -7.15
N THR A 49 36.70 26.67 -6.58
CA THR A 49 35.66 26.04 -5.76
C THR A 49 35.50 26.79 -4.44
N GLN A 50 36.59 27.19 -3.79
CA GLN A 50 36.54 28.00 -2.57
C GLN A 50 35.85 29.33 -2.81
N LYS A 51 36.19 30.03 -3.89
CA LYS A 51 35.55 31.30 -4.29
C LYS A 51 34.04 31.13 -4.49
N LYS A 52 33.61 30.06 -5.17
CA LYS A 52 32.18 29.76 -5.36
C LYS A 52 31.47 29.47 -4.05
N ILE A 53 32.09 28.66 -3.18
CA ILE A 53 31.54 28.35 -1.86
C ILE A 53 31.39 29.63 -1.03
N GLN A 54 32.41 30.48 -1.04
CA GLN A 54 32.39 31.75 -0.34
C GLN A 54 31.28 32.67 -0.88
N ALA A 55 31.20 32.85 -2.20
CA ALA A 55 30.14 33.65 -2.82
C ALA A 55 28.73 33.16 -2.48
N MET A 56 28.52 31.83 -2.43
CA MET A 56 27.22 31.27 -2.03
C MET A 56 26.88 31.57 -0.56
N ARG A 57 27.87 31.50 0.35
CA ARG A 57 27.67 31.85 1.77
C ARG A 57 27.38 33.33 1.97
N GLU A 58 28.07 34.20 1.23
CA GLU A 58 27.84 35.65 1.28
C GLU A 58 26.43 36.01 0.79
N LEU A 59 25.95 35.39 -0.30
CA LEU A 59 24.57 35.57 -0.76
C LEU A 59 23.54 35.09 0.26
N GLU A 60 23.75 33.94 0.90
CA GLU A 60 22.84 33.45 1.94
C GLU A 60 22.80 34.39 3.15
N ALA A 61 23.95 34.94 3.56
CA ALA A 61 24.02 35.90 4.66
C ALA A 61 23.27 37.21 4.32
N LEU A 62 23.46 37.74 3.11
CA LEU A 62 22.77 38.95 2.66
C LEU A 62 21.26 38.75 2.55
N GLN A 63 20.83 37.56 2.11
CA GLN A 63 19.42 37.22 2.03
C GLN A 63 18.80 36.98 3.41
N ALA A 64 19.55 36.49 4.40
CA ALA A 64 19.03 36.32 5.77
C ALA A 64 18.60 37.65 6.41
N ASP A 65 19.26 38.76 6.05
CA ASP A 65 18.94 40.10 6.52
C ASP A 65 17.80 40.78 5.73
N GLN A 66 17.50 40.29 4.51
CA GLN A 66 16.45 40.83 3.65
C GLN A 66 15.21 39.95 3.67
N ASN A 67 14.15 40.41 4.35
CA ASN A 67 12.81 39.79 4.35
C ASN A 67 12.08 39.95 2.99
N SER A 68 12.76 39.61 1.89
CA SER A 68 12.24 39.71 0.54
C SER A 68 11.61 38.39 0.12
N GLU A 69 10.39 38.45 -0.40
CA GLU A 69 9.55 37.30 -0.73
C GLU A 69 10.11 36.44 -1.89
N SER A 70 11.21 36.87 -2.53
CA SER A 70 11.91 36.13 -3.57
C SER A 70 13.32 35.69 -3.13
N HIS A 71 13.40 34.79 -2.16
CA HIS A 71 14.66 34.10 -1.86
C HIS A 71 15.11 33.26 -3.08
N LYS A 72 16.24 33.63 -3.68
CA LYS A 72 16.86 32.87 -4.78
C LYS A 72 17.88 31.90 -4.20
N ASP A 73 17.93 30.68 -4.73
CA ASP A 73 18.93 29.68 -4.33
C ASP A 73 20.35 30.19 -4.64
N SER A 74 21.16 30.37 -3.60
CA SER A 74 22.55 30.86 -3.69
C SER A 74 23.39 30.02 -4.65
N PHE A 75 23.13 28.71 -4.71
CA PHE A 75 23.78 27.82 -5.64
C PHE A 75 23.42 28.16 -7.08
N ASP A 76 22.15 28.36 -7.37
CA ASP A 76 21.70 28.69 -8.72
C ASP A 76 22.13 30.09 -9.15
N GLU A 77 22.35 31.01 -8.21
CA GLU A 77 22.85 32.35 -8.51
C GLU A 77 24.35 32.36 -8.83
N VAL A 78 25.16 31.64 -8.06
CA VAL A 78 26.61 31.52 -8.33
C VAL A 78 26.91 30.61 -9.52
N MET A 79 26.08 29.58 -9.73
CA MET A 79 26.28 28.58 -10.79
C MET A 79 25.42 28.84 -12.03
N GLY A 80 24.50 29.79 -11.94
CA GLY A 80 23.64 30.24 -13.02
C GLY A 80 24.36 31.25 -13.90
N ASN A 81 24.79 30.76 -15.05
CA ASN A 81 24.78 31.43 -16.35
C ASN A 81 25.19 32.90 -16.42
N ALA A 82 26.28 33.14 -17.16
CA ALA A 82 26.55 34.41 -17.82
C ALA A 82 25.28 34.94 -18.51
N PRO A 83 25.06 36.27 -18.52
CA PRO A 83 23.86 36.88 -19.10
C PRO A 83 23.58 36.31 -20.49
N GLY A 84 22.41 35.70 -20.66
CA GLY A 84 21.95 35.11 -21.94
C GLY A 84 21.94 33.58 -22.02
N SER A 85 22.44 32.84 -21.03
CA SER A 85 22.30 31.37 -21.02
C SER A 85 21.15 30.92 -20.10
N LYS A 86 20.29 29.99 -20.56
CA LYS A 86 19.31 29.26 -19.73
C LYS A 86 19.81 27.83 -19.56
N ARG A 87 19.93 27.35 -18.33
CA ARG A 87 20.41 26.00 -18.03
C ARG A 87 19.22 25.05 -18.19
N LEU A 88 19.24 24.24 -19.24
CA LEU A 88 18.21 23.23 -19.47
C LEU A 88 18.58 21.97 -18.67
N HIS A 89 17.62 21.44 -17.91
CA HIS A 89 17.78 20.22 -17.12
C HIS A 89 17.07 19.07 -17.86
N GLY A 90 17.77 17.95 -18.11
CA GLY A 90 17.25 16.76 -18.80
C GLY A 90 18.23 16.14 -19.80
N LEU A 91 18.07 14.85 -20.13
CA LEU A 91 18.83 14.19 -21.20
C LEU A 91 18.38 14.73 -22.57
N GLY A 92 19.24 15.49 -23.24
CA GLY A 92 19.12 15.68 -24.70
C GLY A 92 19.39 17.06 -25.28
N VAL A 93 19.59 18.13 -24.50
CA VAL A 93 19.65 19.47 -25.12
C VAL A 93 21.09 19.94 -25.35
N SER A 94 21.57 19.75 -26.58
CA SER A 94 22.75 20.45 -27.08
C SER A 94 22.43 21.92 -27.33
N ARG A 95 23.34 22.80 -26.90
CA ARG A 95 23.34 24.28 -26.99
C ARG A 95 22.94 24.89 -28.36
N LYS A 96 22.84 24.07 -29.41
CA LYS A 96 22.60 24.47 -30.80
C LYS A 96 21.12 24.77 -31.13
N MET A 97 20.19 24.56 -30.21
CA MET A 97 18.75 24.78 -30.41
C MET A 97 18.24 26.16 -29.97
N GLN A 98 19.09 27.04 -29.47
CA GLN A 98 18.74 28.44 -29.20
C GLN A 98 19.34 29.36 -30.27
N LYS A 99 18.98 29.12 -31.53
CA LYS A 99 18.94 30.22 -32.50
C LYS A 99 17.58 30.87 -32.36
N ASP A 100 17.58 32.19 -32.32
CA ASP A 100 16.38 33.03 -32.31
C ASP A 100 15.34 32.45 -33.26
N ILE A 101 14.17 32.08 -32.72
CA ILE A 101 13.06 31.53 -33.50
C ILE A 101 12.45 32.69 -34.29
N LYS A 102 13.14 33.10 -35.36
CA LYS A 102 12.48 33.59 -36.56
C LYS A 102 12.42 32.43 -37.53
N SER A 103 11.21 31.87 -37.63
CA SER A 103 10.73 31.07 -38.76
C SER A 103 11.60 29.88 -39.20
N SER A 104 11.29 28.68 -38.70
CA SER A 104 11.45 27.45 -39.50
C SER A 104 10.70 26.28 -38.86
N THR A 105 9.58 25.90 -39.50
CA THR A 105 8.92 24.58 -39.45
C THR A 105 8.96 23.87 -38.09
N SER A 106 8.15 24.37 -37.16
CA SER A 106 7.72 23.59 -36.01
C SER A 106 6.93 22.37 -36.49
N LEU A 107 7.22 21.19 -35.94
CA LEU A 107 6.39 19.98 -36.01
C LEU A 107 5.07 20.18 -35.23
N ILE A 108 4.34 21.26 -35.53
CA ILE A 108 2.99 21.46 -35.02
C ILE A 108 2.11 20.50 -35.81
N LEU A 109 1.68 19.43 -35.14
CA LEU A 109 0.60 18.59 -35.63
C LEU A 109 -0.61 19.49 -35.88
N SER A 110 -1.24 19.37 -37.04
CA SER A 110 -2.43 20.17 -37.35
C SER A 110 -3.55 19.84 -36.37
N ASP A 111 -4.39 20.84 -36.05
CA ASP A 111 -5.49 20.69 -35.08
C ASP A 111 -6.39 19.48 -35.41
N LYS A 112 -6.59 19.21 -36.70
CA LYS A 112 -7.33 18.04 -37.20
C LYS A 112 -6.72 16.70 -36.74
N VAL A 113 -5.39 16.58 -36.77
CA VAL A 113 -4.69 15.35 -36.33
C VAL A 113 -4.79 15.23 -34.81
N MET A 114 -4.61 16.33 -34.08
CA MET A 114 -4.74 16.36 -32.62
C MET A 114 -6.15 15.98 -32.17
N ASP A 115 -7.19 16.48 -32.83
CA ASP A 115 -8.58 16.15 -32.48
C ASP A 115 -8.93 14.70 -32.82
N SER A 116 -8.37 14.15 -33.90
CA SER A 116 -8.50 12.71 -34.18
C SER A 116 -7.84 11.85 -33.11
N ILE A 117 -6.67 12.25 -32.59
CA ILE A 117 -5.97 11.55 -31.51
C ILE A 117 -6.80 11.64 -30.21
N LYS A 118 -7.28 12.83 -29.85
CA LYS A 118 -8.16 13.00 -28.68
C LYS A 118 -9.38 12.10 -28.77
N LYS A 119 -10.04 12.06 -29.92
CA LYS A 119 -11.24 11.24 -30.14
C LYS A 119 -10.94 9.75 -29.96
N ALA A 120 -9.88 9.25 -30.59
CA ALA A 120 -9.47 7.84 -30.46
C ALA A 120 -9.17 7.47 -29.00
N VAL A 121 -8.43 8.32 -28.28
CA VAL A 121 -8.12 8.10 -26.86
C VAL A 121 -9.39 8.10 -26.00
N THR A 122 -10.33 9.02 -26.25
CA THR A 122 -11.59 9.06 -25.49
C THR A 122 -12.47 7.84 -25.76
N GLU A 123 -12.51 7.34 -27.00
CA GLU A 123 -13.31 6.16 -27.35
C GLU A 123 -12.73 4.89 -26.71
N ASP A 124 -11.41 4.72 -26.71
CA ASP A 124 -10.77 3.56 -26.08
C ASP A 124 -10.92 3.57 -24.55
N VAL A 125 -10.75 4.73 -23.90
CA VAL A 125 -10.99 4.86 -22.46
C VAL A 125 -12.46 4.60 -22.11
N GLN A 126 -13.40 5.08 -22.93
CA GLN A 126 -14.82 4.81 -22.70
C GLN A 126 -15.15 3.33 -22.83
N LYS A 127 -14.61 2.63 -23.83
CA LYS A 127 -14.80 1.18 -23.99
C LYS A 127 -14.28 0.43 -22.78
N ASP A 128 -13.07 0.74 -22.31
CA ASP A 128 -12.46 0.09 -21.14
C ASP A 128 -13.30 0.28 -19.86
N ILE A 129 -13.81 1.49 -19.64
CA ILE A 129 -14.70 1.78 -18.51
C ILE A 129 -16.00 0.97 -18.59
N ILE A 130 -16.57 0.82 -19.79
CA ILE A 130 -17.81 0.05 -19.99
C ILE A 130 -17.54 -1.43 -19.70
N THR A 131 -16.46 -2.00 -20.23
CA THR A 131 -16.09 -3.40 -19.98
C THR A 131 -15.86 -3.68 -18.50
N GLN A 132 -15.12 -2.82 -17.79
CA GLN A 132 -14.89 -2.99 -16.35
C GLN A 132 -16.18 -2.94 -15.54
N ARG A 133 -17.13 -2.07 -15.92
CA ARG A 133 -18.44 -1.99 -15.25
C ARG A 133 -19.26 -3.24 -15.45
N GLU A 134 -19.25 -3.82 -16.66
CA GLU A 134 -19.93 -5.08 -16.95
C GLU A 134 -19.32 -6.25 -16.18
N GLU A 135 -17.99 -6.33 -16.11
CA GLU A 135 -17.29 -7.35 -15.31
C GLU A 135 -17.63 -7.23 -13.83
N PHE A 136 -17.58 -6.02 -13.27
CA PHE A 136 -17.93 -5.77 -11.87
C PHE A 136 -19.40 -6.10 -11.56
N ALA A 137 -20.31 -5.85 -12.50
CA ALA A 137 -21.71 -6.23 -12.34
C ALA A 137 -21.89 -7.75 -12.27
N LYS A 138 -21.22 -8.51 -13.14
CA LYS A 138 -21.25 -9.98 -13.14
C LYS A 138 -20.65 -10.55 -11.86
N GLU A 139 -19.52 -10.01 -11.41
CA GLU A 139 -18.86 -10.45 -10.17
C GLU A 139 -19.76 -10.18 -8.95
N ARG A 140 -20.37 -8.99 -8.87
CA ARG A 140 -21.30 -8.65 -7.79
C ARG A 140 -22.53 -9.56 -7.76
N GLU A 141 -23.08 -9.91 -8.91
CA GLU A 141 -24.21 -10.84 -9.01
C GLU A 141 -23.82 -12.25 -8.57
N ALA A 142 -22.67 -12.76 -9.03
CA ALA A 142 -22.15 -14.06 -8.63
C ALA A 142 -21.89 -14.14 -7.12
N HIS A 143 -21.27 -13.10 -6.55
CA HIS A 143 -21.02 -13.00 -5.12
C HIS A 143 -22.33 -12.92 -4.31
N ALA A 144 -23.33 -12.17 -4.79
CA ALA A 144 -24.64 -12.12 -4.14
C ALA A 144 -25.33 -13.50 -4.12
N ALA A 145 -25.28 -14.23 -5.24
CA ALA A 145 -25.83 -15.58 -5.32
C ALA A 145 -25.08 -16.57 -4.40
N GLU A 146 -23.77 -16.42 -4.25
CA GLU A 146 -22.96 -17.23 -3.32
C GLU A 146 -23.34 -16.96 -1.86
N MET A 147 -23.45 -15.69 -1.47
CA MET A 147 -23.91 -15.30 -0.14
C MET A 147 -25.31 -15.84 0.17
N GLU A 148 -26.22 -15.83 -0.80
CA GLU A 148 -27.56 -16.40 -0.63
C GLU A 148 -27.51 -17.92 -0.40
N ARG A 149 -26.65 -18.65 -1.13
CA ARG A 149 -26.44 -20.09 -0.90
C ARG A 149 -25.89 -20.38 0.48
N MET A 150 -24.88 -19.62 0.91
CA MET A 150 -24.30 -19.78 2.26
C MET A 150 -25.33 -19.46 3.35
N SER A 151 -26.17 -18.44 3.15
CA SER A 151 -27.25 -18.11 4.10
C SER A 151 -28.25 -19.25 4.22
N LYS A 152 -28.69 -19.84 3.11
CA LYS A 152 -29.62 -20.98 3.12
C LYS A 152 -29.01 -22.20 3.81
N GLU A 153 -27.73 -22.47 3.58
CA GLU A 153 -27.00 -23.55 4.26
C GLU A 153 -26.93 -23.30 5.78
N PHE A 154 -26.65 -22.06 6.18
CA PHE A 154 -26.61 -21.69 7.59
C PHE A 154 -27.99 -21.83 8.25
N GLU A 155 -29.06 -21.42 7.57
CA GLU A 155 -30.44 -21.61 8.03
C GLU A 155 -30.82 -23.09 8.14
N PHE A 156 -30.39 -23.92 7.19
CA PHE A 156 -30.58 -25.37 7.23
C PHE A 156 -29.86 -25.99 8.44
N GLN A 157 -28.60 -25.63 8.66
CA GLN A 157 -27.84 -26.09 9.83
C GLN A 157 -28.45 -25.61 11.16
N ALA A 158 -28.88 -24.36 11.24
CA ALA A 158 -29.55 -23.81 12.41
C ALA A 158 -30.87 -24.56 12.70
N SER A 159 -31.66 -24.85 11.66
CA SER A 159 -32.89 -25.64 11.78
C SER A 159 -32.62 -27.07 12.21
N LYS A 160 -31.57 -27.70 11.69
CA LYS A 160 -31.12 -29.04 12.09
C LYS A 160 -30.75 -29.08 13.57
N LEU A 161 -29.96 -28.12 14.04
CA LEU A 161 -29.60 -27.99 15.46
C LEU A 161 -30.84 -27.75 16.33
N GLN A 162 -31.75 -26.88 15.89
CA GLN A 162 -32.98 -26.61 16.63
C GLN A 162 -33.86 -27.87 16.73
N ASN A 163 -33.91 -28.69 15.69
CA ASN A 163 -34.64 -29.96 15.72
C ASN A 163 -33.96 -30.99 16.65
N MET A 164 -32.63 -31.05 16.68
CA MET A 164 -31.91 -31.89 17.66
C MET A 164 -32.11 -31.42 19.10
N ILE A 165 -32.32 -30.13 19.33
CA ILE A 165 -32.66 -29.58 20.65
C ILE A 165 -34.14 -29.81 21.01
N LYS A 166 -35.01 -29.90 19.99
CA LYS A 166 -36.46 -30.13 20.13
C LYS A 166 -36.84 -31.61 20.14
N GLU A 167 -35.99 -32.52 19.68
CA GLU A 167 -36.10 -33.93 20.03
C GLU A 167 -35.58 -34.08 21.45
N PRO A 168 -36.45 -34.15 22.48
CA PRO A 168 -36.01 -34.81 23.69
C PRO A 168 -35.66 -36.24 23.27
N GLU A 169 -34.42 -36.67 23.51
CA GLU A 169 -34.29 -37.99 24.11
C GLU A 169 -35.24 -37.95 25.31
N GLU A 170 -36.45 -38.50 25.15
CA GLU A 170 -37.41 -38.54 26.24
C GLU A 170 -36.67 -39.14 27.43
N PRO A 171 -36.49 -38.42 28.56
CA PRO A 171 -36.09 -39.09 29.77
C PRO A 171 -37.23 -40.07 30.02
N GLU A 172 -36.95 -41.38 29.95
CA GLU A 172 -37.94 -42.41 30.23
C GLU A 172 -38.65 -42.01 31.52
N THR A 173 -39.89 -41.52 31.40
CA THR A 173 -40.60 -40.99 32.55
C THR A 173 -40.79 -42.15 33.53
N LEU A 174 -40.71 -41.87 34.83
CA LEU A 174 -40.87 -42.92 35.85
C LEU A 174 -42.18 -43.70 35.65
N ASP A 175 -43.21 -43.06 35.09
CA ASP A 175 -44.48 -43.68 34.71
C ASP A 175 -44.36 -44.65 33.52
N SER A 176 -43.55 -44.33 32.50
CA SER A 176 -43.24 -45.22 31.38
C SER A 176 -42.47 -46.46 31.85
N ILE A 177 -41.47 -46.27 32.72
CA ILE A 177 -40.69 -47.34 33.33
C ILE A 177 -41.60 -48.22 34.20
N ALA A 178 -42.45 -47.62 35.03
CA ALA A 178 -43.40 -48.33 35.88
C ALA A 178 -44.44 -49.12 35.07
N ALA A 179 -44.97 -48.56 33.98
CA ALA A 179 -45.89 -49.25 33.09
C ALA A 179 -45.25 -50.45 32.38
N SER A 180 -43.97 -50.32 32.01
CA SER A 180 -43.18 -51.37 31.36
C SER A 180 -42.87 -52.51 32.33
N LEU A 181 -42.43 -52.19 33.55
CA LEU A 181 -42.24 -53.16 34.63
C LEU A 181 -43.54 -53.86 35.02
N GLY A 182 -44.66 -53.14 35.06
CA GLY A 182 -45.98 -53.69 35.31
C GLY A 182 -46.42 -54.69 34.22
N ARG A 183 -46.11 -54.40 32.96
CA ARG A 183 -46.36 -55.33 31.84
C ARG A 183 -45.48 -56.58 31.92
N LEU A 184 -44.22 -56.45 32.34
CA LEU A 184 -43.31 -57.57 32.51
C LEU A 184 -43.76 -58.51 33.63
N ARG A 185 -44.20 -57.96 34.78
CA ARG A 185 -44.77 -58.78 35.88
C ARG A 185 -46.04 -59.53 35.51
N LYS A 186 -46.85 -58.97 34.60
CA LYS A 186 -48.05 -59.65 34.11
C LYS A 186 -47.70 -60.85 33.21
N LYS A 187 -46.56 -60.81 32.51
CA LYS A 187 -46.07 -61.92 31.69
C LYS A 187 -45.39 -62.99 32.54
N ASP A 188 -44.57 -62.57 33.51
CA ASP A 188 -43.84 -63.46 34.41
C ASP A 188 -44.13 -63.12 35.88
N PRO A 189 -45.07 -63.82 36.55
CA PRO A 189 -45.44 -63.52 37.94
C PRO A 189 -44.34 -63.88 38.96
N THR A 190 -43.31 -64.61 38.54
CA THR A 190 -42.14 -64.97 39.36
C THR A 190 -41.12 -63.84 39.52
N LEU A 191 -41.30 -62.74 38.77
CA LEU A 191 -40.47 -61.53 38.74
C LEU A 191 -40.93 -60.54 39.82
N THR A 192 -40.60 -60.86 41.07
CA THR A 192 -40.95 -60.03 42.24
C THR A 192 -40.17 -58.72 42.29
N ALA A 193 -40.71 -57.72 42.98
CA ALA A 193 -40.06 -56.41 43.16
C ALA A 193 -38.63 -56.52 43.70
N GLU A 194 -38.43 -57.43 44.64
CA GLU A 194 -37.14 -57.68 45.28
C GLU A 194 -36.08 -58.21 44.32
N LYS A 195 -36.46 -59.07 43.36
CA LYS A 195 -35.50 -59.60 42.37
C LYS A 195 -35.06 -58.53 41.38
N ILE A 196 -35.99 -57.66 40.99
CA ILE A 196 -35.69 -56.53 40.09
C ILE A 196 -34.79 -55.53 40.81
N ALA A 197 -35.09 -55.20 42.07
CA ALA A 197 -34.26 -54.33 42.88
C ALA A 197 -32.86 -54.91 43.13
N ALA A 198 -32.74 -56.21 43.39
CA ALA A 198 -31.45 -56.87 43.58
C ALA A 198 -30.55 -56.81 42.34
N VAL A 199 -31.13 -56.99 41.14
CA VAL A 199 -30.39 -56.88 39.88
C VAL A 199 -29.93 -55.44 39.63
N LEU A 200 -30.82 -54.45 39.83
CA LEU A 200 -30.49 -53.04 39.66
C LEU A 200 -29.40 -52.56 40.62
N VAL A 201 -29.45 -53.00 41.89
CA VAL A 201 -28.41 -52.71 42.89
C VAL A 201 -27.09 -53.38 42.49
N SER A 202 -27.13 -54.60 41.96
CA SER A 202 -25.93 -55.31 41.50
C SER A 202 -25.27 -54.64 40.29
N THR A 203 -26.06 -54.07 39.36
CA THR A 203 -25.53 -53.36 38.18
C THR A 203 -24.98 -51.97 38.53
N LEU A 204 -25.51 -51.32 39.57
CA LEU A 204 -24.99 -50.03 40.04
C LEU A 204 -23.76 -50.17 40.93
N SER A 205 -23.55 -51.36 41.53
CA SER A 205 -22.39 -51.65 42.37
C SER A 205 -21.17 -52.19 41.60
N SER A 206 -21.32 -52.60 40.34
CA SER A 206 -20.20 -53.16 39.54
C SER A 206 -19.36 -52.11 38.80
N ASP A 207 -19.79 -50.84 38.80
CA ASP A 207 -19.10 -49.71 38.13
C ASP A 207 -18.46 -48.73 39.13
N ALA A 208 -18.10 -49.19 40.34
CA ALA A 208 -17.35 -48.43 41.34
C ALA A 208 -15.94 -48.98 41.58
#